data_AF-B8CAR9-F1
#
_entry.id   AF-B8CAR9-F1
#
_cell.length_a   1.000
_cell.length_b   1.000
_cell.length_c   1.000
_cell.angle_alpha   90.00
_cell.angle_beta   90.00
_cell.angle_gamma   90.00
#
_symmetry.space_group_name_H-M   'P 1'
#
loop_
_entity.id
_entity.type
_entity.pdbx_description
1 polymer ?
#
loop_
_entity_poly.entity_id
_entity_poly.type
_entity_poly.pdbx_seq_one_letter_code
_entity_poly.pdbx_strand_id
1 'polypeptide(L)'
;MKDQLCGKDCATGTEDCIGVVRDNWVTLYDTVAACCAGKLSYLDPSYCAARSGTTPDETGTLAKNTDKLYADAATCCSTGLGWVNSDFCESRSTGESGFADKWYVDYDSMTCKNDCNATATTLPSGVNATAACEENEDRSITYYDTAATCCAGKLAWIPSATCQAVSATGAAATSTGTAKYYADYASSGKCVQDCAVGSSQPFCGGILTNVAGVQLFDTVEACCASKFGWMDGDLCKSKTTGISTNKWYVNYQDNACVRDCTAAANSPCDGSPSDSSSQLFSNAAACCTAKLGWLDSATCVSVSTTGSASTTGTNKWYADYASSGTCKVDCVVASSPNCGGVLSNTAGITLYDNANACCAAKFGWQDTSVCAARATGGYSGKFYVSYQDNACLKDCAVATANPECGGNPSDLSTQMFSTGAACCAAKLGWLNQATCTSLSTTGAATSSTGSQKWYVDWSILKCVKDCPAANGGSCGGLAESWEPAEFTSSSACCSAKLSWKPVSDCAL
;
A
#
# COMPACT_ATOMS: atom_id res chain seq x y z
N MET A 1 57.24 -64.72 -24.30
CA MET A 1 58.20 -63.93 -23.51
C MET A 1 58.19 -64.49 -22.09
N LYS A 2 59.07 -65.44 -21.77
CA LYS A 2 59.16 -66.04 -20.42
C LYS A 2 60.48 -65.70 -19.70
N ASP A 3 61.27 -64.76 -20.21
CA ASP A 3 62.72 -64.81 -20.00
C ASP A 3 63.34 -63.49 -19.48
N GLN A 4 62.79 -62.91 -18.40
CA GLN A 4 63.41 -61.77 -17.70
C GLN A 4 63.37 -61.93 -16.17
N LEU A 5 63.77 -63.11 -15.69
CA LEU A 5 63.76 -63.47 -14.27
C LEU A 5 65.08 -64.14 -13.87
N CYS A 6 65.49 -63.91 -12.63
CA CYS A 6 66.59 -64.61 -11.97
C CYS A 6 66.03 -65.74 -11.10
N GLY A 7 65.83 -66.93 -11.66
CA GLY A 7 65.32 -68.06 -10.88
C GLY A 7 66.41 -68.84 -10.14
N LYS A 8 66.02 -69.57 -9.09
CA LYS A 8 66.95 -70.35 -8.25
C LYS A 8 67.30 -71.67 -8.94
N ASP A 9 68.60 -71.99 -8.97
CA ASP A 9 69.14 -73.26 -9.47
C ASP A 9 68.93 -74.34 -8.39
N CYS A 10 67.88 -75.15 -8.56
CA CYS A 10 67.51 -76.20 -7.61
C CYS A 10 66.68 -77.32 -8.27
N ALA A 11 66.67 -78.50 -7.64
CA ALA A 11 65.88 -79.63 -8.08
C ALA A 11 64.39 -79.26 -8.09
N THR A 12 63.72 -79.45 -9.23
CA THR A 12 62.32 -79.07 -9.45
C THR A 12 61.39 -79.63 -8.36
N GLY A 13 60.54 -78.77 -7.78
CA GLY A 13 59.49 -79.18 -6.85
C GLY A 13 59.31 -78.30 -5.60
N THR A 14 60.14 -77.29 -5.39
CA THR A 14 59.89 -76.23 -4.39
C THR A 14 59.66 -74.89 -5.07
N GLU A 15 58.77 -74.06 -4.51
CA GLU A 15 58.51 -72.70 -4.98
C GLU A 15 59.85 -71.94 -5.13
N ASP A 16 59.98 -71.18 -6.23
CA ASP A 16 61.17 -70.46 -6.73
C ASP A 16 62.22 -71.23 -7.56
N CYS A 17 62.08 -72.55 -7.78
CA CYS A 17 63.00 -73.31 -8.63
C CYS A 17 62.65 -73.26 -10.13
N ILE A 18 63.59 -72.81 -10.97
CA ILE A 18 63.44 -72.85 -12.44
C ILE A 18 64.09 -74.09 -13.10
N GLY A 19 64.61 -75.01 -12.27
CA GLY A 19 65.26 -76.26 -12.70
C GLY A 19 66.79 -76.21 -12.61
N VAL A 20 67.43 -77.38 -12.63
CA VAL A 20 68.90 -77.50 -12.52
C VAL A 20 69.56 -77.16 -13.85
N VAL A 21 70.41 -76.13 -13.88
CA VAL A 21 71.15 -75.74 -15.09
C VAL A 21 72.42 -76.57 -15.20
N ARG A 22 72.57 -77.40 -16.25
CA ARG A 22 73.73 -78.29 -16.46
C ARG A 22 74.64 -77.89 -17.64
N ASP A 23 74.63 -76.62 -18.05
CA ASP A 23 75.45 -76.15 -19.18
C ASP A 23 76.44 -75.05 -18.79
N ASN A 24 77.64 -75.12 -19.40
CA ASN A 24 78.84 -74.33 -19.08
C ASN A 24 78.74 -72.83 -19.45
N TRP A 25 77.55 -72.35 -19.84
CA TRP A 25 77.32 -71.00 -20.38
C TRP A 25 76.45 -70.14 -19.45
N VAL A 26 76.13 -70.63 -18.25
CA VAL A 26 75.31 -69.89 -17.27
C VAL A 26 76.19 -69.40 -16.12
N THR A 27 76.10 -68.11 -15.83
CA THR A 27 76.74 -67.49 -14.67
C THR A 27 75.80 -67.60 -13.47
N LEU A 28 76.20 -68.38 -12.47
CA LEU A 28 75.49 -68.45 -11.19
C LEU A 28 75.87 -67.23 -10.33
N TYR A 29 74.89 -66.73 -9.59
CA TYR A 29 75.05 -65.62 -8.66
C TYR A 29 74.57 -66.05 -7.28
N ASP A 30 75.26 -65.60 -6.24
CA ASP A 30 74.94 -65.99 -4.86
C ASP A 30 73.62 -65.41 -4.34
N THR A 31 73.11 -64.35 -4.99
CA THR A 31 71.83 -63.72 -4.65
C THR A 31 71.08 -63.29 -5.91
N VAL A 32 69.74 -63.21 -5.81
CA VAL A 32 68.88 -62.65 -6.86
C VAL A 32 69.30 -61.22 -7.20
N ALA A 33 69.68 -60.42 -6.21
CA ALA A 33 70.17 -59.05 -6.40
C ALA A 33 71.44 -59.00 -7.26
N ALA A 34 72.40 -59.91 -7.04
CA ALA A 34 73.61 -60.01 -7.85
C ALA A 34 73.32 -60.47 -9.29
N CYS A 35 72.38 -61.40 -9.47
CA CYS A 35 71.93 -61.82 -10.80
C CYS A 35 71.27 -60.68 -11.58
N CYS A 36 70.36 -59.94 -10.92
CA CYS A 36 69.69 -58.78 -11.48
C CYS A 36 70.68 -57.68 -11.89
N ALA A 37 71.63 -57.34 -11.01
CA ALA A 37 72.66 -56.34 -11.31
C ALA A 37 73.64 -56.78 -12.42
N GLY A 38 73.89 -58.08 -12.56
CA GLY A 38 74.89 -58.61 -13.51
C GLY A 38 74.38 -58.81 -14.94
N LYS A 39 73.13 -59.27 -15.13
CA LYS A 39 72.58 -59.62 -16.47
C LYS A 39 71.30 -58.90 -16.85
N LEU A 40 70.59 -58.34 -15.87
CA LEU A 40 69.34 -57.61 -16.06
C LEU A 40 69.45 -56.17 -15.57
N SER A 41 70.65 -55.58 -15.66
CA SER A 41 70.96 -54.22 -15.19
C SER A 41 70.16 -53.12 -15.90
N TYR A 42 69.48 -53.46 -17.00
CA TYR A 42 68.55 -52.57 -17.71
C TYR A 42 67.15 -52.55 -17.10
N LEU A 43 66.86 -53.42 -16.12
CA LEU A 43 65.65 -53.41 -15.31
C LEU A 43 65.92 -52.66 -14.00
N ASP A 44 64.87 -52.07 -13.42
CA ASP A 44 64.96 -51.57 -12.04
C ASP A 44 65.35 -52.74 -11.10
N PRO A 45 66.37 -52.57 -10.23
CA PRO A 45 66.86 -53.65 -9.38
C PRO A 45 65.79 -54.26 -8.46
N SER A 46 64.86 -53.43 -7.96
CA SER A 46 63.75 -53.86 -7.12
C SER A 46 62.69 -54.58 -7.93
N TYR A 47 62.39 -54.11 -9.15
CA TYR A 47 61.51 -54.79 -10.10
C TYR A 47 62.01 -56.20 -10.46
N CYS A 48 63.30 -56.31 -10.79
CA CYS A 48 63.92 -57.59 -11.12
C CYS A 48 63.91 -58.54 -9.92
N ALA A 49 64.18 -58.05 -8.70
CA ALA A 49 64.17 -58.85 -7.49
C ALA A 49 62.75 -59.36 -7.13
N ALA A 50 61.75 -58.48 -7.15
CA ALA A 50 60.37 -58.82 -6.79
C ALA A 50 59.79 -59.87 -7.75
N ARG A 51 59.95 -59.66 -9.07
CA ARG A 51 59.40 -60.58 -10.07
C ARG A 51 60.09 -61.95 -10.06
N SER A 52 61.34 -62.01 -9.60
CA SER A 52 62.14 -63.23 -9.54
C SER A 52 61.92 -64.08 -8.28
N GLY A 53 61.15 -63.59 -7.31
CA GLY A 53 60.87 -64.26 -6.03
C GLY A 53 59.40 -64.50 -5.69
N THR A 54 58.48 -64.35 -6.66
CA THR A 54 57.03 -64.56 -6.45
C THR A 54 56.41 -65.35 -7.61
N THR A 55 55.53 -66.31 -7.30
CA THR A 55 54.57 -66.84 -8.28
C THR A 55 53.59 -65.72 -8.67
N PRO A 56 53.24 -65.52 -9.96
CA PRO A 56 52.31 -64.47 -10.34
C PRO A 56 50.91 -64.80 -9.79
N ASP A 57 50.39 -63.97 -8.89
CA ASP A 57 48.95 -63.91 -8.61
C ASP A 57 48.28 -63.20 -9.80
N GLU A 58 47.35 -63.88 -10.47
CA GLU A 58 46.77 -63.46 -11.75
C GLU A 58 45.70 -62.34 -11.62
N THR A 59 45.51 -61.75 -10.44
CA THR A 59 44.39 -60.83 -10.18
C THR A 59 44.74 -59.34 -10.11
N GLY A 60 46.00 -58.95 -10.32
CA GLY A 60 46.45 -57.54 -10.28
C GLY A 60 47.11 -57.02 -11.56
N THR A 61 47.15 -55.69 -11.74
CA THR A 61 47.92 -55.04 -12.81
C THR A 61 49.42 -55.22 -12.54
N LEU A 62 50.07 -56.10 -13.29
CA LEU A 62 51.50 -56.36 -13.14
C LEU A 62 52.32 -55.11 -13.52
N ALA A 63 53.26 -54.72 -12.64
CA ALA A 63 54.22 -53.67 -12.91
C ALA A 63 55.02 -53.96 -14.20
N LYS A 64 55.30 -52.91 -14.97
CA LYS A 64 56.14 -52.95 -16.17
C LYS A 64 57.61 -52.78 -15.79
N ASN A 65 58.49 -53.16 -16.71
CA ASN A 65 59.93 -53.03 -16.56
C ASN A 65 60.45 -51.59 -16.40
N THR A 66 59.62 -50.59 -16.67
CA THR A 66 59.92 -49.16 -16.48
C THR A 66 59.42 -48.59 -15.16
N ASP A 67 58.70 -49.39 -14.37
CA ASP A 67 58.07 -48.93 -13.14
C ASP A 67 59.06 -49.04 -11.98
N LYS A 68 59.15 -47.99 -11.18
CA LYS A 68 59.96 -47.98 -9.97
C LYS A 68 59.16 -48.59 -8.83
N LEU A 69 59.69 -49.64 -8.20
CA LEU A 69 59.06 -50.27 -7.04
C LEU A 69 59.51 -49.58 -5.74
N TYR A 70 58.58 -49.49 -4.79
CA TYR A 70 58.79 -48.95 -3.45
C TYR A 70 58.48 -50.02 -2.41
N ALA A 71 59.12 -49.92 -1.24
CA ALA A 71 58.97 -50.91 -0.16
C ALA A 71 57.56 -50.93 0.45
N ASP A 72 56.89 -49.78 0.46
CA ASP A 72 55.53 -49.61 0.98
C ASP A 72 54.83 -48.44 0.26
N ALA A 73 53.50 -48.37 0.45
CA ALA A 73 52.66 -47.34 -0.12
C ALA A 73 53.08 -45.93 0.34
N ALA A 74 53.41 -45.74 1.62
CA ALA A 74 53.81 -44.45 2.18
C ALA A 74 55.07 -43.89 1.50
N THR A 75 56.07 -44.73 1.26
CA THR A 75 57.30 -44.37 0.55
C THR A 75 57.01 -44.07 -0.92
N CYS A 76 56.15 -44.87 -1.57
CA CYS A 76 55.69 -44.59 -2.93
C CYS A 76 55.02 -43.23 -3.04
N CYS A 77 54.10 -42.93 -2.13
CA CYS A 77 53.30 -41.71 -2.12
C CYS A 77 54.13 -40.47 -1.82
N SER A 78 55.02 -40.54 -0.82
CA SER A 78 55.87 -39.41 -0.45
C SER A 78 56.99 -39.11 -1.46
N THR A 79 57.55 -40.12 -2.12
CA THR A 79 58.73 -39.93 -3.00
C THR A 79 58.43 -40.03 -4.49
N GLY A 80 57.48 -40.88 -4.88
CA GLY A 80 57.09 -41.09 -6.27
C GLY A 80 55.89 -40.27 -6.71
N LEU A 81 54.98 -39.96 -5.77
CA LEU A 81 53.71 -39.29 -6.03
C LEU A 81 53.47 -38.08 -5.12
N GLY A 82 54.51 -37.33 -4.76
CA GLY A 82 54.40 -36.19 -3.83
C GLY A 82 53.50 -35.02 -4.30
N TRP A 83 52.95 -35.11 -5.52
CA TRP A 83 51.92 -34.20 -6.04
C TRP A 83 50.48 -34.64 -5.69
N VAL A 84 50.32 -35.88 -5.21
CA VAL A 84 49.07 -36.43 -4.66
C VAL A 84 49.10 -36.26 -3.15
N ASN A 85 47.96 -35.94 -2.54
CA ASN A 85 47.81 -35.95 -1.09
C ASN A 85 48.21 -37.34 -0.54
N SER A 86 49.06 -37.38 0.49
CA SER A 86 49.58 -38.64 1.03
C SER A 86 48.48 -39.57 1.54
N ASP A 87 47.46 -39.05 2.22
CA ASP A 87 46.34 -39.84 2.73
C ASP A 87 45.53 -40.47 1.59
N PHE A 88 45.25 -39.69 0.53
CA PHE A 88 44.59 -40.19 -0.68
C PHE A 88 45.41 -41.29 -1.37
N CYS A 89 46.70 -41.04 -1.52
CA CYS A 89 47.58 -41.93 -2.26
C CYS A 89 47.75 -43.26 -1.53
N GLU A 90 47.97 -43.22 -0.21
CA GLU A 90 48.15 -44.41 0.61
C GLU A 90 46.87 -45.24 0.65
N SER A 91 45.70 -44.62 0.88
CA SER A 91 44.43 -45.33 0.96
C SER A 91 44.09 -46.09 -0.32
N ARG A 92 44.34 -45.49 -1.49
CA ARG A 92 44.08 -46.11 -2.80
C ARG A 92 45.12 -47.19 -3.17
N SER A 93 46.20 -47.31 -2.41
CA SER A 93 47.32 -48.23 -2.71
C SER A 93 47.34 -49.50 -1.86
N THR A 94 46.69 -49.52 -0.69
CA THR A 94 46.82 -50.63 0.29
C THR A 94 45.75 -51.73 0.18
N GLY A 95 44.74 -51.58 -0.69
CA GLY A 95 43.75 -52.64 -1.00
C GLY A 95 42.75 -52.97 0.11
N GLU A 96 43.03 -52.59 1.36
CA GLU A 96 42.10 -52.68 2.48
C GLU A 96 41.24 -51.41 2.50
N SER A 97 39.99 -51.55 2.05
CA SER A 97 38.95 -50.51 1.91
C SER A 97 39.16 -49.47 0.79
N GLY A 98 40.37 -49.02 0.49
CA GLY A 98 40.61 -48.08 -0.60
C GLY A 98 40.30 -46.61 -0.28
N PHE A 99 39.75 -46.27 0.89
CA PHE A 99 39.33 -44.90 1.22
C PHE A 99 40.15 -44.34 2.38
N ALA A 100 40.33 -43.01 2.45
CA ALA A 100 41.16 -42.40 3.48
C ALA A 100 40.53 -42.43 4.89
N ASP A 101 39.21 -42.69 5.00
CA ASP A 101 38.41 -42.60 6.23
C ASP A 101 38.54 -41.26 6.96
N LYS A 102 38.96 -40.23 6.22
CA LYS A 102 39.18 -38.87 6.70
C LYS A 102 38.16 -37.91 6.10
N TRP A 103 38.00 -36.78 6.77
CA TRP A 103 37.04 -35.76 6.39
C TRP A 103 37.65 -34.76 5.41
N TYR A 104 36.90 -34.35 4.41
CA TYR A 104 37.25 -33.28 3.47
C TYR A 104 36.06 -32.33 3.32
N VAL A 105 36.30 -31.12 2.82
CA VAL A 105 35.23 -30.14 2.58
C VAL A 105 34.64 -30.37 1.19
N ASP A 106 33.32 -30.51 1.13
CA ASP A 106 32.55 -30.39 -0.10
C ASP A 106 31.93 -28.99 -0.13
N TYR A 107 32.39 -28.15 -1.06
CA TYR A 107 31.90 -26.79 -1.22
C TYR A 107 30.56 -26.72 -1.95
N ASP A 108 30.13 -27.78 -2.64
CA ASP A 108 28.83 -27.80 -3.31
C ASP A 108 27.70 -28.00 -2.29
N SER A 109 27.87 -28.94 -1.35
CA SER A 109 26.94 -29.11 -0.23
C SER A 109 27.21 -28.20 0.97
N MET A 110 28.37 -27.53 1.01
CA MET A 110 28.85 -26.75 2.16
C MET A 110 28.89 -27.58 3.45
N THR A 111 29.30 -28.84 3.33
CA THR A 111 29.46 -29.77 4.44
C THR A 111 30.83 -30.44 4.39
N CYS A 112 31.22 -31.08 5.49
CA CYS A 112 32.37 -31.95 5.48
C CYS A 112 31.92 -33.40 5.21
N LYS A 113 32.56 -34.06 4.27
CA LYS A 113 32.32 -35.45 3.88
C LYS A 113 33.44 -36.34 4.37
N ASN A 114 33.13 -37.57 4.74
CA ASN A 114 34.12 -38.59 5.05
C ASN A 114 34.36 -39.43 3.78
N ASP A 115 35.62 -39.55 3.38
CA ASP A 115 36.01 -40.40 2.26
C ASP A 115 35.90 -41.86 2.67
N CYS A 116 34.79 -42.50 2.27
CA CYS A 116 34.48 -43.87 2.62
C CYS A 116 33.56 -44.54 1.58
N ASN A 117 33.42 -45.86 1.69
CA ASN A 117 32.48 -46.63 0.88
C ASN A 117 31.09 -46.66 1.51
N ALA A 118 30.13 -45.94 0.95
CA ALA A 118 28.75 -45.91 1.43
C ALA A 118 28.05 -47.29 1.43
N THR A 119 28.58 -48.27 0.68
CA THR A 119 28.06 -49.65 0.62
C THR A 119 28.77 -50.63 1.55
N ALA A 120 29.76 -50.18 2.33
CA ALA A 120 30.48 -51.03 3.28
C ALA A 120 29.54 -51.55 4.39
N THR A 121 29.78 -52.78 4.85
CA THR A 121 29.07 -53.39 5.98
C THR A 121 29.41 -52.74 7.32
N THR A 122 30.55 -52.05 7.40
CA THR A 122 30.99 -51.27 8.55
C THR A 122 31.53 -49.92 8.09
N LEU A 123 30.96 -48.83 8.62
CA LEU A 123 31.41 -47.46 8.37
C LEU A 123 32.31 -46.96 9.50
N PRO A 124 33.14 -45.94 9.26
CA PRO A 124 33.91 -45.28 10.30
C PRO A 124 33.00 -44.74 11.42
N SER A 125 33.52 -44.72 12.65
CA SER A 125 32.74 -44.29 13.81
C SER A 125 32.28 -42.85 13.68
N GLY A 126 30.96 -42.62 13.80
CA GLY A 126 30.35 -41.29 13.67
C GLY A 126 30.07 -40.85 12.24
N VAL A 127 30.21 -41.74 11.25
CA VAL A 127 29.88 -41.50 9.84
C VAL A 127 28.53 -42.13 9.50
N ASN A 128 27.60 -41.32 8.98
CA ASN A 128 26.34 -41.79 8.43
C ASN A 128 26.48 -42.12 6.93
N ALA A 129 25.96 -43.28 6.52
CA ALA A 129 26.08 -43.82 5.16
C ALA A 129 25.54 -42.89 4.06
N THR A 130 24.45 -42.16 4.33
CA THR A 130 23.78 -41.33 3.33
C THR A 130 24.14 -39.85 3.44
N ALA A 131 24.48 -39.38 4.64
CA ALA A 131 24.76 -37.97 4.86
C ALA A 131 26.24 -37.62 4.76
N ALA A 132 27.09 -38.46 5.34
CA ALA A 132 28.50 -38.16 5.59
C ALA A 132 29.44 -38.91 4.66
N CYS A 133 29.08 -40.11 4.19
CA CYS A 133 29.96 -40.98 3.43
C CYS A 133 29.93 -40.67 1.93
N GLU A 134 31.07 -40.24 1.37
CA GLU A 134 31.18 -39.89 -0.04
C GLU A 134 32.60 -40.09 -0.57
N GLU A 135 32.73 -40.82 -1.67
CA GLU A 135 34.02 -41.07 -2.33
C GLU A 135 34.64 -39.77 -2.82
N ASN A 136 35.85 -39.47 -2.36
CA ASN A 136 36.62 -38.38 -2.92
C ASN A 136 37.40 -38.86 -4.16
N GLU A 137 37.29 -38.11 -5.26
CA GLU A 137 38.09 -38.30 -6.48
C GLU A 137 39.24 -37.27 -6.61
N ASP A 138 39.23 -36.20 -5.81
CA ASP A 138 40.25 -35.14 -5.86
C ASP A 138 41.52 -35.54 -5.11
N ARG A 139 42.55 -35.84 -5.90
CA ARG A 139 43.90 -36.24 -5.48
C ARG A 139 44.66 -35.18 -4.70
N SER A 140 44.19 -33.93 -4.69
CA SER A 140 44.86 -32.78 -4.07
C SER A 140 44.16 -32.27 -2.81
N ILE A 141 43.01 -32.86 -2.45
CA ILE A 141 42.20 -32.34 -1.36
C ILE A 141 42.94 -32.38 -0.02
N THR A 142 42.58 -31.47 0.89
CA THR A 142 43.07 -31.49 2.26
C THR A 142 42.13 -32.32 3.13
N TYR A 143 42.67 -33.34 3.78
CA TYR A 143 41.97 -34.18 4.74
C TYR A 143 42.09 -33.67 6.18
N TYR A 144 41.12 -34.06 7.01
CA TYR A 144 40.99 -33.75 8.43
C TYR A 144 40.57 -35.00 9.20
N ASP A 145 41.03 -35.15 10.44
CA ASP A 145 40.71 -36.34 11.25
C ASP A 145 39.24 -36.39 11.69
N THR A 146 38.58 -35.24 11.82
CA THR A 146 37.17 -35.16 12.26
C THR A 146 36.37 -34.15 11.46
N ALA A 147 35.04 -34.35 11.41
CA ALA A 147 34.10 -33.37 10.88
C ALA A 147 34.25 -32.01 11.58
N ALA A 148 34.49 -32.00 12.89
CA ALA A 148 34.68 -30.78 13.66
C ALA A 148 35.92 -29.99 13.23
N THR A 149 37.06 -30.66 13.02
CA THR A 149 38.29 -30.03 12.55
C THR A 149 38.18 -29.56 11.10
N CYS A 150 37.48 -30.31 10.24
CA CYS A 150 37.18 -29.87 8.88
C CYS A 150 36.29 -28.62 8.89
N CYS A 151 35.21 -28.62 9.66
CA CYS A 151 34.30 -27.48 9.80
C CYS A 151 35.01 -26.24 10.35
N ALA A 152 35.83 -26.40 11.40
CA ALA A 152 36.60 -25.30 11.97
C ALA A 152 37.67 -24.75 10.99
N GLY A 153 38.26 -25.63 10.17
CA GLY A 153 39.32 -25.25 9.22
C GLY A 153 38.81 -24.63 7.93
N LYS A 154 37.67 -25.09 7.40
CA LYS A 154 37.18 -24.73 6.06
C LYS A 154 35.80 -24.09 6.01
N LEU A 155 34.98 -24.25 7.05
CA LEU A 155 33.59 -23.75 7.10
C LEU A 155 33.32 -22.94 8.39
N ALA A 156 34.32 -22.20 8.90
CA ALA A 156 34.26 -21.51 10.19
C ALA A 156 33.16 -20.43 10.30
N TRP A 157 32.55 -20.02 9.18
CA TRP A 157 31.39 -19.12 9.15
C TRP A 157 30.07 -19.81 9.47
N ILE A 158 30.03 -21.15 9.46
CA ILE A 158 28.89 -21.96 9.92
C ILE A 158 29.12 -22.26 11.41
N PRO A 159 28.10 -22.11 12.29
CA PRO A 159 28.22 -22.52 13.68
C PRO A 159 28.77 -23.95 13.80
N SER A 160 29.82 -24.13 14.59
CA SER A 160 30.62 -25.36 14.61
C SER A 160 29.78 -26.61 14.90
N ALA A 161 28.83 -26.52 15.85
CA ALA A 161 27.92 -27.61 16.19
C ALA A 161 26.95 -27.96 15.04
N THR A 162 26.47 -26.95 14.31
CA THR A 162 25.58 -27.13 13.16
C THR A 162 26.33 -27.78 12.00
N CYS A 163 27.50 -27.25 11.66
CA CYS A 163 28.34 -27.81 10.61
C CYS A 163 28.69 -29.28 10.92
N GLN A 164 29.09 -29.57 12.15
CA GLN A 164 29.44 -30.93 12.56
C GLN A 164 28.24 -31.88 12.47
N ALA A 165 27.06 -31.48 12.96
CA ALA A 165 25.90 -32.37 12.98
C ALA A 165 25.35 -32.66 11.57
N VAL A 166 25.25 -31.63 10.71
CA VAL A 166 24.82 -31.81 9.32
C VAL A 166 25.82 -32.68 8.56
N SER A 167 27.11 -32.41 8.72
CA SER A 167 28.19 -33.18 8.09
C SER A 167 28.22 -34.64 8.54
N ALA A 168 28.01 -34.90 9.84
CA ALA A 168 28.14 -36.26 10.39
C ALA A 168 26.88 -37.12 10.27
N THR A 169 25.70 -36.51 10.41
CA THR A 169 24.45 -37.25 10.58
C THR A 169 23.36 -36.87 9.59
N GLY A 170 23.56 -35.81 8.79
CA GLY A 170 22.51 -35.23 7.95
C GLY A 170 21.39 -34.56 8.73
N ALA A 171 21.41 -34.67 10.06
CA ALA A 171 20.51 -33.97 10.95
C ALA A 171 21.12 -32.61 11.31
N ALA A 172 20.38 -31.53 11.07
CA ALA A 172 20.72 -30.24 11.66
C ALA A 172 20.77 -30.40 13.20
N ALA A 173 21.86 -29.98 13.83
CA ALA A 173 21.97 -29.97 15.29
C ALA A 173 20.75 -29.28 15.90
N THR A 174 19.90 -30.04 16.59
CA THR A 174 18.79 -29.60 17.47
C THR A 174 18.14 -28.26 17.10
N SER A 175 17.20 -28.32 16.15
CA SER A 175 15.81 -27.78 16.15
C SER A 175 15.44 -26.47 16.89
N THR A 176 16.35 -25.60 17.32
CA THR A 176 16.04 -24.37 18.11
C THR A 176 16.32 -23.06 17.37
N GLY A 177 17.11 -23.08 16.30
CA GLY A 177 17.58 -21.87 15.60
C GLY A 177 18.62 -21.08 16.43
N THR A 178 19.33 -20.16 15.80
CA THR A 178 20.38 -19.34 16.45
C THR A 178 19.84 -18.21 17.33
N ALA A 179 18.52 -17.97 17.32
CA ALA A 179 17.87 -16.82 17.94
C ALA A 179 18.38 -15.45 17.41
N LYS A 180 19.13 -15.44 16.31
CA LYS A 180 19.57 -14.23 15.63
C LYS A 180 18.59 -13.82 14.53
N TYR A 181 18.61 -12.54 14.18
CA TYR A 181 17.77 -11.98 13.14
C TYR A 181 18.48 -11.96 11.79
N TYR A 182 17.75 -12.20 10.72
CA TYR A 182 18.20 -12.05 9.34
C TYR A 182 17.13 -11.36 8.50
N ALA A 183 17.53 -10.81 7.36
CA ALA A 183 16.61 -10.14 6.46
C ALA A 183 15.79 -11.16 5.66
N ASP A 184 14.47 -11.04 5.76
CA ASP A 184 13.51 -11.68 4.86
C ASP A 184 13.02 -10.64 3.85
N TYR A 185 13.48 -10.81 2.61
CA TYR A 185 13.10 -9.97 1.49
C TYR A 185 11.79 -10.41 0.81
N ALA A 186 11.33 -11.65 1.07
CA ALA A 186 10.16 -12.21 0.39
C ALA A 186 8.84 -11.72 1.00
N SER A 187 8.79 -11.43 2.31
CA SER A 187 7.56 -11.05 3.02
C SER A 187 7.52 -9.56 3.44
N SER A 188 7.43 -8.66 2.46
CA SER A 188 7.33 -7.18 2.62
C SER A 188 8.58 -6.46 3.14
N GLY A 189 9.72 -7.17 3.23
CA GLY A 189 11.00 -6.62 3.68
C GLY A 189 11.02 -6.40 5.18
N LYS A 190 11.27 -7.46 5.96
CA LYS A 190 11.38 -7.39 7.42
C LYS A 190 12.54 -8.25 7.92
N CYS A 191 12.94 -8.04 9.16
CA CYS A 191 13.82 -8.98 9.83
C CYS A 191 12.99 -10.11 10.44
N VAL A 192 13.48 -11.34 10.35
CA VAL A 192 12.89 -12.51 11.02
C VAL A 192 13.97 -13.21 11.83
N GLN A 193 13.57 -13.89 12.89
CA GLN A 193 14.49 -14.63 13.74
C GLN A 193 14.63 -16.06 13.25
N ASP A 194 15.87 -16.56 13.26
CA ASP A 194 16.19 -17.96 13.08
C ASP A 194 15.80 -18.74 14.35
N CYS A 195 14.65 -19.39 14.30
CA CYS A 195 14.04 -20.09 15.43
C CYS A 195 13.18 -21.27 14.99
N ALA A 196 12.92 -22.18 15.93
CA ALA A 196 12.03 -23.31 15.73
C ALA A 196 10.61 -22.87 15.33
N VAL A 197 10.12 -23.39 14.19
CA VAL A 197 8.69 -23.29 13.83
C VAL A 197 7.85 -24.01 14.90
N GLY A 198 6.95 -23.26 15.53
CA GLY A 198 6.18 -23.71 16.71
C GLY A 198 6.30 -22.77 17.91
N SER A 199 7.25 -21.82 17.89
CA SER A 199 7.20 -20.67 18.79
C SER A 199 6.01 -19.78 18.39
N SER A 200 5.18 -19.37 19.35
CA SER A 200 4.03 -18.47 19.11
C SER A 200 4.44 -17.02 18.79
N GLN A 201 5.66 -16.82 18.27
CA GLN A 201 6.29 -15.52 18.10
C GLN A 201 6.12 -15.05 16.65
N PRO A 202 5.50 -13.88 16.41
CA PRO A 202 5.22 -13.37 15.06
C PRO A 202 6.47 -13.05 14.23
N PHE A 203 7.64 -12.96 14.88
CA PHE A 203 8.94 -12.70 14.25
C PHE A 203 9.70 -13.97 13.83
N CYS A 204 9.16 -15.18 14.07
CA CYS A 204 9.89 -16.41 13.76
C CYS A 204 9.90 -16.73 12.26
N GLY A 205 11.08 -16.76 11.64
CA GLY A 205 11.29 -17.05 10.22
C GLY A 205 11.46 -18.54 9.90
N GLY A 206 11.47 -19.38 10.94
CA GLY A 206 11.87 -20.78 10.84
C GLY A 206 13.38 -20.97 10.95
N ILE A 207 13.79 -22.23 10.94
CA ILE A 207 15.21 -22.58 11.07
C ILE A 207 15.87 -22.39 9.71
N LEU A 208 16.93 -21.58 9.67
CA LEU A 208 17.78 -21.46 8.48
C LEU A 208 18.46 -22.81 8.20
N THR A 209 18.01 -23.50 7.15
CA THR A 209 18.62 -24.76 6.68
C THR A 209 19.96 -24.55 6.00
N ASN A 210 20.26 -23.31 5.57
CA ASN A 210 21.54 -22.88 5.06
C ASN A 210 21.84 -21.45 5.53
N VAL A 211 22.92 -21.29 6.31
CA VAL A 211 23.39 -19.99 6.84
C VAL A 211 24.51 -19.38 5.98
N ALA A 212 25.00 -20.08 4.96
CA ALA A 212 26.08 -19.58 4.11
C ALA A 212 25.62 -18.33 3.34
N GLY A 213 26.35 -17.22 3.51
CA GLY A 213 26.04 -15.93 2.88
C GLY A 213 24.93 -15.13 3.56
N VAL A 214 24.30 -15.65 4.62
CA VAL A 214 23.26 -14.93 5.37
C VAL A 214 23.90 -14.20 6.55
N GLN A 215 23.83 -12.87 6.54
CA GLN A 215 24.30 -12.07 7.67
C GLN A 215 23.27 -12.10 8.81
N LEU A 216 23.72 -12.56 9.99
CA LEU A 216 22.91 -12.66 11.20
C LEU A 216 23.20 -11.48 12.15
N PHE A 217 22.16 -11.04 12.86
CA PHE A 217 22.20 -9.88 13.76
C PHE A 217 21.65 -10.25 15.14
N ASP A 218 22.21 -9.67 16.20
CA ASP A 218 21.77 -9.97 17.58
C ASP A 218 20.44 -9.27 17.94
N THR A 219 20.08 -8.20 17.24
CA THR A 219 18.88 -7.41 17.49
C THR A 219 18.12 -7.10 16.20
N VAL A 220 16.81 -6.89 16.33
CA VAL A 220 15.97 -6.44 15.22
C VAL A 220 16.43 -5.08 14.70
N GLU A 221 16.84 -4.18 15.59
CA GLU A 221 17.31 -2.84 15.23
C GLU A 221 18.59 -2.89 14.38
N ALA A 222 19.55 -3.74 14.75
CA ALA A 222 20.79 -3.90 13.98
C ALA A 222 20.51 -4.49 12.59
N CYS A 223 19.61 -5.48 12.51
CA CYS A 223 19.18 -6.05 11.23
C CYS A 223 18.48 -4.99 10.36
N CYS A 224 17.51 -4.25 10.92
CA CYS A 224 16.78 -3.21 10.21
C CYS A 224 17.69 -2.09 9.70
N ALA A 225 18.58 -1.57 10.55
CA ALA A 225 19.52 -0.53 10.16
C ALA A 225 20.49 -1.00 9.07
N SER A 226 20.93 -2.26 9.10
CA SER A 226 21.90 -2.79 8.15
C SER A 226 21.28 -3.22 6.81
N LYS A 227 20.08 -3.81 6.82
CA LYS A 227 19.47 -4.44 5.64
C LYS A 227 18.29 -3.66 5.06
N PHE A 228 17.67 -2.79 5.86
CA PHE A 228 16.47 -2.04 5.50
C PHE A 228 16.62 -0.54 5.83
N GLY A 229 17.81 0.04 5.66
CA GLY A 229 18.05 1.47 5.93
C GLY A 229 17.25 2.46 5.08
N TRP A 230 16.57 1.98 4.03
CA TRP A 230 15.60 2.73 3.23
C TRP A 230 14.20 2.81 3.86
N MET A 231 13.90 1.94 4.83
CA MET A 231 12.66 1.89 5.59
C MET A 231 12.85 2.64 6.92
N ASP A 232 11.78 3.25 7.43
CA ASP A 232 11.78 3.79 8.79
C ASP A 232 12.09 2.68 9.81
N GLY A 233 13.07 2.91 10.69
CA GLY A 233 13.56 1.88 11.61
C GLY A 233 12.49 1.33 12.54
N ASP A 234 11.55 2.17 12.99
CA ASP A 234 10.44 1.73 13.83
C ASP A 234 9.39 0.97 13.03
N LEU A 235 9.17 1.33 11.76
CA LEU A 235 8.30 0.57 10.86
C LEU A 235 8.87 -0.83 10.62
N CYS A 236 10.18 -0.96 10.36
CA CYS A 236 10.85 -2.24 10.19
C CYS A 236 10.68 -3.13 11.43
N LYS A 237 10.92 -2.56 12.61
CA LYS A 237 10.72 -3.26 13.89
C LYS A 237 9.27 -3.69 14.09
N SER A 238 8.30 -2.85 13.74
CA SER A 238 6.88 -3.20 13.86
C SER A 238 6.48 -4.37 12.95
N LYS A 239 6.96 -4.37 11.70
CA LYS A 239 6.70 -5.47 10.74
C LYS A 239 7.37 -6.77 11.18
N THR A 240 8.54 -6.70 11.81
CA THR A 240 9.20 -7.87 12.41
C THR A 240 8.42 -8.40 13.60
N THR A 241 8.13 -7.54 14.58
CA THR A 241 7.58 -7.98 15.89
C THR A 241 6.06 -8.14 15.90
N GLY A 242 5.35 -7.62 14.89
CA GLY A 242 3.89 -7.52 14.90
C GLY A 242 3.35 -6.51 15.93
N ILE A 243 4.22 -5.71 16.54
CA ILE A 243 3.86 -4.71 17.55
C ILE A 243 3.78 -3.34 16.88
N SER A 244 2.61 -2.71 16.94
CA SER A 244 2.39 -1.38 16.38
C SER A 244 3.25 -0.31 17.07
N THR A 245 3.77 0.65 16.31
CA THR A 245 4.64 1.72 16.81
C THR A 245 3.91 2.81 17.60
N ASN A 246 2.59 2.94 17.47
CA ASN A 246 1.79 4.08 17.94
C ASN A 246 2.24 5.43 17.38
N LYS A 247 3.03 5.43 16.30
CA LYS A 247 3.45 6.63 15.57
C LYS A 247 2.47 6.98 14.47
N TRP A 248 2.59 8.20 13.97
CA TRP A 248 1.72 8.76 12.95
C TRP A 248 2.31 8.58 11.56
N TYR A 249 1.49 8.31 10.57
CA TYR A 249 1.86 8.23 9.16
C TYR A 249 0.77 8.87 8.31
N VAL A 250 1.10 9.27 7.10
CA VAL A 250 0.15 9.93 6.20
C VAL A 250 -0.74 8.90 5.50
N ASN A 251 -2.05 9.13 5.54
CA ASN A 251 -3.02 8.52 4.65
C ASN A 251 -3.47 9.59 3.65
N TYR A 252 -2.95 9.49 2.42
CA TYR A 252 -3.24 10.44 1.35
C TYR A 252 -4.68 10.32 0.82
N GLN A 253 -5.36 9.19 1.01
CA GLN A 253 -6.76 9.04 0.58
C GLN A 253 -7.68 9.85 1.49
N ASP A 254 -7.42 9.83 2.79
CA ASP A 254 -8.20 10.55 3.80
C ASP A 254 -7.70 11.98 4.05
N ASN A 255 -6.60 12.39 3.41
CA ASN A 255 -5.91 13.66 3.66
C ASN A 255 -5.64 13.88 5.15
N ALA A 256 -5.27 12.81 5.85
CA ALA A 256 -5.10 12.77 7.29
C ALA A 256 -3.79 12.09 7.66
N CYS A 257 -3.26 12.44 8.82
CA CYS A 257 -2.25 11.64 9.49
C CYS A 257 -2.98 10.68 10.42
N VAL A 258 -2.73 9.38 10.26
CA VAL A 258 -3.32 8.30 11.05
C VAL A 258 -2.23 7.62 11.86
N ARG A 259 -2.62 6.78 12.82
CA ARG A 259 -1.74 6.18 13.82
C ARG A 259 -1.64 4.67 13.61
N ASP A 260 -0.42 4.17 13.70
CA ASP A 260 -0.10 2.74 13.67
C ASP A 260 -0.45 2.08 15.02
N CYS A 261 -1.57 1.35 15.07
CA CYS A 261 -2.10 0.70 16.29
C CYS A 261 -2.83 -0.62 15.99
N THR A 262 -2.98 -1.48 17.01
CA THR A 262 -3.39 -2.90 16.86
C THR A 262 -4.90 -3.19 16.71
N ALA A 263 -5.84 -2.26 16.93
CA ALA A 263 -7.27 -2.58 16.78
C ALA A 263 -8.24 -1.38 16.67
N ALA A 264 -9.29 -1.63 15.88
CA ALA A 264 -10.45 -0.82 15.48
C ALA A 264 -10.13 0.36 14.56
N ALA A 265 -10.62 0.28 13.32
CA ALA A 265 -10.66 1.32 12.29
C ALA A 265 -11.51 2.52 12.72
N ASN A 266 -11.10 3.15 13.81
CA ASN A 266 -11.64 4.38 14.33
C ASN A 266 -10.45 5.33 14.43
N SER A 267 -10.48 6.36 13.60
CA SER A 267 -9.43 7.37 13.62
C SER A 267 -9.26 7.93 15.05
N PRO A 268 -8.02 8.08 15.52
CA PRO A 268 -6.77 8.10 14.74
C PRO A 268 -6.18 6.73 14.36
N CYS A 269 -6.74 5.59 14.76
CA CYS A 269 -6.16 4.28 14.48
C CYS A 269 -6.55 3.71 13.11
N ASP A 270 -5.57 3.43 12.25
CA ASP A 270 -5.77 2.92 10.87
C ASP A 270 -4.93 1.66 10.57
N GLY A 271 -4.43 0.99 11.62
CA GLY A 271 -3.57 -0.18 11.48
C GLY A 271 -2.14 0.18 11.12
N SER A 272 -1.31 -0.84 10.86
CA SER A 272 0.09 -0.62 10.49
C SER A 272 0.23 -0.27 9.00
N PRO A 273 1.17 0.61 8.62
CA PRO A 273 1.37 0.99 7.23
C PRO A 273 1.63 -0.22 6.32
N SER A 274 0.81 -0.35 5.27
CA SER A 274 0.99 -1.37 4.24
C SER A 274 2.26 -1.09 3.42
N ASP A 275 2.51 0.18 3.09
CA ASP A 275 3.68 0.62 2.34
C ASP A 275 4.92 0.70 3.26
N SER A 276 5.91 -0.10 2.91
CA SER A 276 7.23 -0.20 3.55
C SER A 276 8.09 1.07 3.43
N SER A 277 7.72 2.03 2.58
CA SER A 277 8.36 3.35 2.46
C SER A 277 7.73 4.42 3.35
N SER A 278 6.69 4.08 4.12
CA SER A 278 6.00 5.02 4.99
C SER A 278 6.92 5.57 6.07
N GLN A 279 6.98 6.89 6.15
CA GLN A 279 7.71 7.60 7.20
C GLN A 279 6.83 7.74 8.45
N LEU A 280 7.40 7.46 9.62
CA LEU A 280 6.69 7.56 10.89
C LEU A 280 7.04 8.86 11.62
N PHE A 281 6.03 9.44 12.28
CA PHE A 281 6.11 10.73 12.97
C PHE A 281 5.68 10.57 14.43
N SER A 282 6.28 11.36 15.33
CA SER A 282 5.98 11.31 16.76
C SER A 282 4.58 11.83 17.11
N ASN A 283 4.00 12.70 16.28
CA ASN A 283 2.67 13.27 16.47
C ASN A 283 2.03 13.70 15.13
N ALA A 284 0.71 13.91 15.15
CA ALA A 284 -0.07 14.32 13.99
C ALA A 284 0.42 15.65 13.37
N ALA A 285 0.82 16.63 14.19
CA ALA A 285 1.27 17.93 13.71
C ALA A 285 2.55 17.81 12.86
N ALA A 286 3.54 17.04 13.33
CA ALA A 286 4.77 16.78 12.60
C ALA A 286 4.50 16.07 11.27
N CYS A 287 3.61 15.08 11.27
CA CYS A 287 3.18 14.40 10.04
C CYS A 287 2.49 15.36 9.06
N CYS A 288 1.53 16.16 9.54
CA CYS A 288 0.80 17.15 8.74
C CYS A 288 1.73 18.16 8.08
N THR A 289 2.66 18.74 8.85
CA THR A 289 3.65 19.69 8.32
C THR A 289 4.56 19.05 7.27
N ALA A 290 4.96 17.79 7.47
CA ALA A 290 5.90 17.11 6.58
C ALA A 290 5.25 16.56 5.30
N LYS A 291 3.98 16.11 5.37
CA LYS A 291 3.35 15.34 4.28
C LYS A 291 2.10 15.99 3.68
N LEU A 292 1.44 16.90 4.39
CA LEU A 292 0.14 17.51 4.01
C LEU A 292 0.20 19.04 4.06
N GLY A 293 1.32 19.65 3.65
CA GLY A 293 1.54 21.10 3.74
C GLY A 293 0.63 21.99 2.87
N TRP A 294 -0.21 21.40 2.03
CA TRP A 294 -1.27 22.11 1.28
C TRP A 294 -2.54 22.33 2.12
N LEU A 295 -2.69 21.63 3.25
CA LEU A 295 -3.76 21.86 4.20
C LEU A 295 -3.33 22.88 5.25
N ASP A 296 -4.28 23.66 5.73
CA ASP A 296 -4.09 24.43 6.95
C ASP A 296 -3.71 23.49 8.12
N SER A 297 -2.71 23.90 8.91
CA SER A 297 -2.09 23.04 9.92
C SER A 297 -3.08 22.64 11.02
N ALA A 298 -3.95 23.56 11.45
CA ALA A 298 -4.96 23.27 12.47
C ALA A 298 -6.03 22.31 11.92
N THR A 299 -6.44 22.51 10.67
CA THR A 299 -7.40 21.66 9.96
C THR A 299 -6.87 20.23 9.81
N CYS A 300 -5.63 20.07 9.36
CA CYS A 300 -5.00 18.75 9.21
C CYS A 300 -4.91 18.01 10.55
N VAL A 301 -4.43 18.69 11.61
CA VAL A 301 -4.32 18.07 12.94
C VAL A 301 -5.69 17.69 13.50
N SER A 302 -6.71 18.52 13.29
CA SER A 302 -8.08 18.21 13.71
C SER A 302 -8.55 16.92 13.05
N VAL A 303 -8.54 16.83 11.72
CA VAL A 303 -8.98 15.63 10.98
C VAL A 303 -8.18 14.39 11.40
N SER A 304 -6.88 14.55 11.61
CA SER A 304 -5.97 13.48 12.03
C SER A 304 -6.28 12.95 13.42
N THR A 305 -6.58 13.81 14.39
CA THR A 305 -6.72 13.43 15.80
C THR A 305 -8.13 13.04 16.21
N THR A 306 -9.15 13.59 15.54
CA THR A 306 -10.56 13.32 15.86
C THR A 306 -11.25 12.40 14.85
N GLY A 307 -10.57 12.06 13.77
CA GLY A 307 -11.14 11.31 12.65
C GLY A 307 -11.79 12.12 11.58
N SER A 308 -11.92 11.45 10.42
CA SER A 308 -12.56 11.94 9.19
C SER A 308 -13.71 12.83 9.57
N ALA A 309 -13.69 14.06 9.03
CA ALA A 309 -14.62 15.14 9.28
C ALA A 309 -15.96 14.62 9.81
N SER A 310 -16.13 14.72 11.13
CA SER A 310 -17.39 14.72 11.84
C SER A 310 -18.51 13.93 11.16
N THR A 311 -18.80 12.72 11.65
CA THR A 311 -20.14 12.11 11.49
C THR A 311 -21.27 12.97 12.09
N THR A 312 -20.98 14.21 12.51
CA THR A 312 -21.89 15.18 13.12
C THR A 312 -22.04 16.47 12.27
N GLY A 313 -21.29 16.65 11.16
CA GLY A 313 -21.18 17.94 10.45
C GLY A 313 -20.62 19.06 11.34
N THR A 314 -20.35 20.24 10.78
CA THR A 314 -19.89 21.42 11.57
C THR A 314 -21.05 22.24 12.15
N ASN A 315 -22.29 21.99 11.72
CA ASN A 315 -23.46 22.81 11.99
C ASN A 315 -23.30 24.29 11.56
N LYS A 316 -22.40 24.56 10.62
CA LYS A 316 -22.21 25.88 10.01
C LYS A 316 -22.84 25.92 8.63
N TRP A 317 -23.10 27.12 8.15
CA TRP A 317 -23.71 27.37 6.85
C TRP A 317 -22.64 27.49 5.76
N TYR A 318 -22.87 26.89 4.59
CA TYR A 318 -22.04 27.03 3.40
C TYR A 318 -22.92 27.35 2.18
N ALA A 319 -22.31 27.94 1.15
CA ALA A 319 -23.02 28.23 -0.09
C ALA A 319 -23.14 26.98 -0.98
N ASP A 320 -24.36 26.58 -1.27
CA ASP A 320 -24.68 25.50 -2.20
C ASP A 320 -25.13 26.09 -3.54
N TYR A 321 -24.15 26.25 -4.44
CA TYR A 321 -24.38 26.78 -5.79
C TYR A 321 -25.01 25.76 -6.74
N ALA A 322 -24.74 24.47 -6.54
CA ALA A 322 -25.08 23.43 -7.51
C ALA A 322 -26.52 22.93 -7.36
N SER A 323 -27.01 22.81 -6.12
CA SER A 323 -28.27 22.10 -5.84
C SER A 323 -29.43 23.06 -5.62
N SER A 324 -29.23 24.10 -4.81
CA SER A 324 -30.31 24.99 -4.37
C SER A 324 -30.15 26.45 -4.78
N GLY A 325 -28.91 26.91 -5.05
CA GLY A 325 -28.62 28.33 -5.20
C GLY A 325 -28.86 29.12 -3.90
N THR A 326 -28.71 28.45 -2.75
CA THR A 326 -28.94 29.01 -1.41
C THR A 326 -27.84 28.55 -0.44
N CYS A 327 -27.94 28.95 0.82
CA CYS A 327 -27.06 28.43 1.86
C CYS A 327 -27.64 27.16 2.51
N LYS A 328 -26.78 26.19 2.81
CA LYS A 328 -27.14 24.95 3.51
C LYS A 328 -26.28 24.74 4.74
N VAL A 329 -26.79 23.97 5.70
CA VAL A 329 -26.03 23.59 6.88
C VAL A 329 -25.25 22.32 6.60
N ASP A 330 -23.97 22.33 6.95
CA ASP A 330 -23.12 21.14 7.01
C ASP A 330 -23.51 20.31 8.23
N CYS A 331 -24.36 19.31 8.01
CA CYS A 331 -24.94 18.45 9.04
C CYS A 331 -25.27 17.06 8.50
N VAL A 332 -25.55 16.13 9.43
CA VAL A 332 -26.04 14.79 9.09
C VAL A 332 -27.46 14.90 8.55
N VAL A 333 -27.74 14.20 7.45
CA VAL A 333 -28.96 14.30 6.60
C VAL A 333 -30.30 14.07 7.33
N ALA A 334 -30.29 13.80 8.64
CA ALA A 334 -31.47 13.54 9.46
C ALA A 334 -31.92 14.70 10.38
N SER A 335 -31.22 15.84 10.43
CA SER A 335 -31.46 16.83 11.50
C SER A 335 -32.38 18.02 11.18
N SER A 336 -32.62 18.40 9.91
CA SER A 336 -33.53 19.52 9.54
C SER A 336 -33.63 19.75 8.01
N PRO A 337 -34.69 20.41 7.48
CA PRO A 337 -34.83 20.77 6.05
C PRO A 337 -33.70 21.64 5.46
N ASN A 338 -32.97 22.36 6.31
CA ASN A 338 -31.82 23.19 5.91
C ASN A 338 -30.52 22.40 5.75
N CYS A 339 -30.53 21.09 6.01
CA CYS A 339 -29.33 20.26 5.92
C CYS A 339 -28.90 20.01 4.47
N GLY A 340 -27.62 20.25 4.18
CA GLY A 340 -27.00 20.00 2.88
C GLY A 340 -26.22 18.68 2.80
N GLY A 341 -26.16 17.94 3.91
CA GLY A 341 -25.26 16.80 4.08
C GLY A 341 -23.93 17.19 4.70
N VAL A 342 -23.13 16.19 5.07
CA VAL A 342 -21.80 16.39 5.63
C VAL A 342 -20.84 16.70 4.49
N LEU A 343 -20.13 17.83 4.57
CA LEU A 343 -19.09 18.18 3.62
C LEU A 343 -17.91 17.21 3.77
N SER A 344 -17.67 16.38 2.75
CA SER A 344 -16.53 15.45 2.74
C SER A 344 -15.16 16.14 2.80
N ASN A 345 -15.11 17.42 2.43
CA ASN A 345 -13.94 18.28 2.55
C ASN A 345 -14.38 19.74 2.71
N THR A 346 -13.89 20.43 3.74
CA THR A 346 -14.15 21.85 4.00
C THR A 346 -13.05 22.78 3.49
N ALA A 347 -11.95 22.24 2.95
CA ALA A 347 -10.87 23.04 2.40
C ALA A 347 -11.37 23.94 1.26
N GLY A 348 -11.10 25.25 1.38
CA GLY A 348 -11.56 26.26 0.41
C GLY A 348 -13.04 26.67 0.54
N ILE A 349 -13.80 26.05 1.45
CA ILE A 349 -15.19 26.41 1.73
C ILE A 349 -15.23 27.38 2.92
N THR A 350 -15.77 28.58 2.70
CA THR A 350 -16.05 29.51 3.80
C THR A 350 -17.32 29.08 4.53
N LEU A 351 -17.20 28.77 5.82
CA LEU A 351 -18.32 28.43 6.70
C LEU A 351 -18.79 29.67 7.47
N TYR A 352 -20.11 29.80 7.66
CA TYR A 352 -20.76 30.95 8.30
C TYR A 352 -21.62 30.52 9.49
N ASP A 353 -21.80 31.43 10.45
CA ASP A 353 -22.57 31.15 11.67
C ASP A 353 -24.08 31.04 11.44
N ASN A 354 -24.61 31.70 10.41
CA ASN A 354 -26.04 31.71 10.11
C ASN A 354 -26.30 31.93 8.61
N ALA A 355 -27.54 31.64 8.19
CA ALA A 355 -27.98 31.77 6.80
C ALA A 355 -27.82 33.19 6.27
N ASN A 356 -28.13 34.23 7.06
CA ASN A 356 -28.01 35.63 6.62
C ASN A 356 -26.56 35.99 6.27
N ALA A 357 -25.60 35.62 7.12
CA ALA A 357 -24.19 35.88 6.89
C ALA A 357 -23.68 35.19 5.61
N CYS A 358 -24.06 33.92 5.43
CA CYS A 358 -23.72 33.19 4.21
C CYS A 358 -24.35 33.82 2.96
N CYS A 359 -25.64 34.14 3.01
CA CYS A 359 -26.38 34.74 1.90
C CYS A 359 -25.84 36.12 1.51
N ALA A 360 -25.56 36.98 2.49
CA ALA A 360 -24.97 38.30 2.24
C ALA A 360 -23.59 38.20 1.58
N ALA A 361 -22.77 37.22 1.98
CA ALA A 361 -21.41 37.09 1.49
C ALA A 361 -21.31 36.37 0.13
N LYS A 362 -22.16 35.37 -0.13
CA LYS A 362 -22.02 34.48 -1.30
C LYS A 362 -23.08 34.71 -2.38
N PHE A 363 -24.16 35.40 -2.04
CA PHE A 363 -25.33 35.55 -2.90
C PHE A 363 -25.82 37.00 -2.98
N GLY A 364 -24.90 37.96 -3.11
CA GLY A 364 -25.24 39.39 -3.19
C GLY A 364 -26.09 39.80 -4.41
N TRP A 365 -26.32 38.89 -5.35
CA TRP A 365 -27.21 39.08 -6.50
C TRP A 365 -28.70 38.83 -6.18
N GLN A 366 -29.02 38.22 -5.03
CA GLN A 366 -30.38 38.03 -4.52
C GLN A 366 -30.60 38.80 -3.22
N ASP A 367 -31.85 39.11 -2.89
CA ASP A 367 -32.18 39.70 -1.60
C ASP A 367 -31.82 38.74 -0.47
N THR A 368 -31.01 39.23 0.49
CA THR A 368 -30.46 38.41 1.58
C THR A 368 -31.55 37.72 2.40
N SER A 369 -32.71 38.37 2.59
CA SER A 369 -33.80 37.77 3.38
C SER A 369 -34.54 36.66 2.63
N VAL A 370 -34.65 36.75 1.31
CA VAL A 370 -35.20 35.67 0.47
C VAL A 370 -34.26 34.48 0.48
N CYS A 371 -32.96 34.72 0.27
CA CYS A 371 -31.96 33.66 0.33
C CYS A 371 -31.98 32.93 1.68
N ALA A 372 -32.00 33.68 2.80
CA ALA A 372 -31.98 33.08 4.13
C ALA A 372 -33.29 32.36 4.49
N ALA A 373 -34.44 32.88 4.05
CA ALA A 373 -35.72 32.20 4.23
C ALA A 373 -35.75 30.89 3.45
N ARG A 374 -35.35 30.88 2.18
CA ARG A 374 -35.29 29.66 1.35
C ARG A 374 -34.29 28.64 1.89
N ALA A 375 -33.15 29.11 2.39
CA ALA A 375 -32.13 28.29 3.06
C ALA A 375 -32.70 27.52 4.27
N THR A 376 -33.74 28.05 4.92
CA THR A 376 -34.46 27.42 6.04
C THR A 376 -35.79 26.76 5.64
N GLY A 377 -36.12 26.71 4.34
CA GLY A 377 -37.38 26.17 3.83
C GLY A 377 -38.60 27.06 4.11
N GLY A 378 -38.38 28.32 4.46
CA GLY A 378 -39.42 29.31 4.74
C GLY A 378 -39.60 30.34 3.62
N TYR A 379 -40.24 31.45 3.99
CA TYR A 379 -40.53 32.58 3.11
C TYR A 379 -40.11 33.88 3.79
N SER A 380 -39.68 34.88 3.01
CA SER A 380 -39.19 36.16 3.55
C SER A 380 -40.29 37.09 4.05
N GLY A 381 -41.54 36.88 3.59
CA GLY A 381 -42.66 37.79 3.84
C GLY A 381 -42.59 39.12 3.09
N LYS A 382 -41.58 39.32 2.23
CA LYS A 382 -41.44 40.49 1.37
C LYS A 382 -42.34 40.39 0.13
N PHE A 383 -42.54 41.50 -0.54
CA PHE A 383 -43.35 41.60 -1.74
C PHE A 383 -42.49 41.64 -3.00
N TYR A 384 -42.94 40.98 -4.06
CA TYR A 384 -42.35 41.02 -5.39
C TYR A 384 -43.45 41.23 -6.44
N VAL A 385 -43.08 41.82 -7.57
CA VAL A 385 -44.06 42.12 -8.64
C VAL A 385 -44.44 40.86 -9.42
N SER A 386 -45.74 40.65 -9.61
CA SER A 386 -46.30 39.77 -10.63
C SER A 386 -46.94 40.64 -11.71
N TYR A 387 -46.26 40.75 -12.86
CA TYR A 387 -46.81 41.46 -14.02
C TYR A 387 -47.99 40.73 -14.65
N GLN A 388 -48.10 39.41 -14.45
CA GLN A 388 -49.23 38.62 -14.93
C GLN A 388 -50.51 38.94 -14.14
N ASP A 389 -50.39 39.08 -12.82
CA ASP A 389 -51.53 39.35 -11.93
C ASP A 389 -51.78 40.85 -11.74
N ASN A 390 -50.93 41.71 -12.30
CA ASN A 390 -50.93 43.16 -12.07
C ASN A 390 -50.94 43.50 -10.55
N ALA A 391 -50.21 42.71 -9.76
CA ALA A 391 -50.17 42.79 -8.31
C ALA A 391 -48.75 42.59 -7.79
N CYS A 392 -48.50 43.04 -6.56
CA CYS A 392 -47.31 42.67 -5.82
C CYS A 392 -47.66 41.52 -4.88
N LEU A 393 -47.20 40.32 -5.23
CA LEU A 393 -47.43 39.12 -4.44
C LEU A 393 -46.46 39.08 -3.25
N LYS A 394 -46.93 38.51 -2.14
CA LYS A 394 -46.12 38.30 -0.96
C LYS A 394 -45.42 36.94 -1.02
N ASP A 395 -44.14 36.93 -0.71
CA ASP A 395 -43.34 35.73 -0.50
C ASP A 395 -43.81 35.04 0.80
N CYS A 396 -44.79 34.16 0.64
CA CYS A 396 -45.39 33.33 1.68
C CYS A 396 -46.10 32.13 1.06
N ALA A 397 -46.48 31.15 1.90
CA ALA A 397 -47.19 29.96 1.46
C ALA A 397 -48.52 30.30 0.78
N VAL A 398 -48.70 29.82 -0.45
CA VAL A 398 -49.93 29.98 -1.21
C VAL A 398 -51.04 29.18 -0.54
N ALA A 399 -52.11 29.85 -0.13
CA ALA A 399 -53.29 29.23 0.46
C ALA A 399 -54.54 30.03 0.08
N THR A 400 -55.69 29.37 -0.05
CA THR A 400 -56.97 30.04 -0.35
C THR A 400 -57.33 31.10 0.69
N ALA A 401 -56.89 30.92 1.95
CA ALA A 401 -57.10 31.89 3.02
C ALA A 401 -56.19 33.13 2.94
N ASN A 402 -55.08 33.07 2.18
CA ASN A 402 -54.09 34.14 2.02
C ASN A 402 -53.87 34.42 0.52
N PRO A 403 -54.85 35.01 -0.17
CA PRO A 403 -54.79 35.25 -1.61
C PRO A 403 -53.70 36.24 -2.04
N GLU A 404 -53.08 36.96 -1.09
CA GLU A 404 -51.92 37.81 -1.33
C GLU A 404 -50.59 37.03 -1.45
N CYS A 405 -50.56 35.75 -1.05
CA CYS A 405 -49.34 34.92 -1.10
C CYS A 405 -49.12 34.32 -2.48
N GLY A 406 -47.96 34.61 -3.08
CA GLY A 406 -47.54 34.09 -4.40
C GLY A 406 -46.57 32.92 -4.37
N GLY A 407 -46.13 32.49 -3.18
CA GLY A 407 -45.02 31.56 -3.03
C GLY A 407 -43.66 32.25 -3.14
N ASN A 408 -42.61 31.47 -3.33
CA ASN A 408 -41.27 32.02 -3.57
C ASN A 408 -41.20 32.64 -4.98
N PRO A 409 -40.47 33.76 -5.16
CA PRO A 409 -40.25 34.32 -6.49
C PRO A 409 -39.49 33.32 -7.37
N SER A 410 -39.95 33.15 -8.61
CA SER A 410 -39.31 32.26 -9.60
C SER A 410 -37.95 32.79 -10.08
N ASP A 411 -37.85 34.12 -10.23
CA ASP A 411 -36.60 34.83 -10.48
C ASP A 411 -36.06 35.43 -9.17
N LEU A 412 -34.98 34.82 -8.68
CA LEU A 412 -34.32 35.18 -7.43
C LEU A 412 -33.58 36.53 -7.48
N SER A 413 -33.36 37.09 -8.67
CA SER A 413 -32.83 38.45 -8.84
C SER A 413 -33.92 39.52 -8.78
N THR A 414 -35.19 39.13 -8.64
CA THR A 414 -36.31 40.05 -8.51
C THR A 414 -36.11 40.96 -7.31
N GLN A 415 -36.31 42.26 -7.54
CA GLN A 415 -36.28 43.26 -6.49
C GLN A 415 -37.42 43.01 -5.49
N MET A 416 -37.06 42.83 -4.23
CA MET A 416 -38.00 42.60 -3.14
C MET A 416 -38.30 43.90 -2.40
N PHE A 417 -39.52 44.03 -1.89
CA PHE A 417 -40.02 45.20 -1.17
C PHE A 417 -40.56 44.83 0.20
N SER A 418 -40.42 45.71 1.19
CA SER A 418 -40.94 45.49 2.54
C SER A 418 -42.47 45.56 2.62
N THR A 419 -43.13 46.27 1.70
CA THR A 419 -44.59 46.44 1.66
C THR A 419 -45.13 46.34 0.23
N GLY A 420 -46.36 45.85 0.09
CA GLY A 420 -47.07 45.84 -1.19
C GLY A 420 -47.21 47.23 -1.80
N ALA A 421 -47.45 48.25 -0.98
CA ALA A 421 -47.52 49.64 -1.43
C ALA A 421 -46.21 50.14 -2.08
N ALA A 422 -45.05 49.84 -1.46
CA ALA A 422 -43.75 50.21 -2.00
C ALA A 422 -43.44 49.48 -3.31
N CYS A 423 -43.80 48.20 -3.40
CA CYS A 423 -43.68 47.44 -4.64
C CYS A 423 -44.56 48.02 -5.75
N CYS A 424 -45.84 48.30 -5.47
CA CYS A 424 -46.78 48.91 -6.41
C CYS A 424 -46.26 50.25 -6.94
N ALA A 425 -45.81 51.12 -6.04
CA ALA A 425 -45.28 52.43 -6.43
C ALA A 425 -44.03 52.32 -7.31
N ALA A 426 -43.16 51.32 -7.06
CA ALA A 426 -41.91 51.15 -7.78
C ALA A 426 -42.05 50.38 -9.11
N LYS A 427 -42.99 49.44 -9.22
CA LYS A 427 -43.07 48.49 -10.35
C LYS A 427 -44.37 48.55 -11.14
N LEU A 428 -45.45 49.08 -10.57
CA LEU A 428 -46.81 49.08 -11.15
C LEU A 428 -47.43 50.49 -11.15
N GLY A 429 -46.63 51.54 -11.36
CA GLY A 429 -47.06 52.93 -11.26
C GLY A 429 -48.12 53.38 -12.28
N TRP A 430 -48.43 52.56 -13.28
CA TRP A 430 -49.55 52.80 -14.21
C TRP A 430 -50.92 52.43 -13.61
N LEU A 431 -50.95 51.61 -12.57
CA LEU A 431 -52.18 51.24 -11.87
C LEU A 431 -52.53 52.27 -10.79
N ASN A 432 -53.82 52.38 -10.47
CA ASN A 432 -54.23 53.14 -9.30
C ASN A 432 -53.57 52.55 -8.04
N GLN A 433 -52.84 53.41 -7.31
CA GLN A 433 -52.03 52.99 -6.15
C GLN A 433 -52.85 52.30 -5.07
N ALA A 434 -54.08 52.76 -4.80
CA ALA A 434 -54.95 52.17 -3.80
C ALA A 434 -55.45 50.79 -4.24
N THR A 435 -55.84 50.65 -5.50
CA THR A 435 -56.26 49.38 -6.09
C THR A 435 -55.13 48.36 -6.05
N CYS A 436 -53.93 48.73 -6.51
CA CYS A 436 -52.76 47.84 -6.50
C CYS A 436 -52.38 47.43 -5.08
N THR A 437 -52.36 48.38 -4.13
CA THR A 437 -52.01 48.08 -2.73
C THR A 437 -53.03 47.15 -2.09
N SER A 438 -54.33 47.35 -2.33
CA SER A 438 -55.38 46.45 -1.83
C SER A 438 -55.21 45.05 -2.39
N LEU A 439 -55.06 44.92 -3.70
CA LEU A 439 -54.87 43.62 -4.36
C LEU A 439 -53.63 42.90 -3.80
N SER A 440 -52.55 43.65 -3.60
CA SER A 440 -51.28 43.13 -3.07
C SER A 440 -51.32 42.75 -1.59
N THR A 441 -52.27 43.28 -0.80
CA THR A 441 -52.31 43.04 0.66
C THR A 441 -53.47 42.16 1.11
N THR A 442 -54.51 42.06 0.29
CA THR A 442 -55.74 41.31 0.62
C THR A 442 -56.10 40.27 -0.44
N GLY A 443 -55.35 40.20 -1.54
CA GLY A 443 -55.67 39.40 -2.72
C GLY A 443 -56.96 39.81 -3.43
N ALA A 444 -57.58 40.91 -2.99
CA ALA A 444 -58.76 41.48 -3.59
C ALA A 444 -58.49 42.94 -3.96
N ALA A 445 -58.79 43.30 -5.21
CA ALA A 445 -58.93 44.70 -5.54
C ALA A 445 -60.06 45.25 -4.68
N THR A 446 -59.79 46.27 -3.85
CA THR A 446 -60.87 47.06 -3.25
C THR A 446 -61.81 47.44 -4.36
N SER A 447 -63.12 47.37 -4.10
CA SER A 447 -64.11 48.12 -4.87
C SER A 447 -63.76 49.59 -4.74
N SER A 448 -62.82 50.03 -5.59
CA SER A 448 -62.43 51.42 -5.75
C SER A 448 -63.73 52.15 -5.93
N THR A 449 -64.09 53.01 -4.97
CA THR A 449 -65.35 53.74 -5.01
C THR A 449 -65.35 54.79 -6.13
N GLY A 450 -64.26 54.85 -6.91
CA GLY A 450 -63.87 55.93 -7.80
C GLY A 450 -63.75 57.25 -7.03
N SER A 451 -63.23 58.28 -7.67
CA SER A 451 -63.20 59.63 -7.11
C SER A 451 -64.59 60.27 -6.98
N GLN A 452 -65.63 59.62 -7.50
CA GLN A 452 -67.00 60.14 -7.62
C GLN A 452 -67.10 61.42 -8.47
N LYS A 453 -66.05 61.75 -9.21
CA LYS A 453 -65.99 62.84 -10.19
C LYS A 453 -66.33 62.32 -11.59
N TRP A 454 -66.45 63.22 -12.55
CA TRP A 454 -66.86 62.90 -13.92
C TRP A 454 -65.68 62.99 -14.88
N TYR A 455 -65.63 62.08 -15.85
CA TYR A 455 -64.69 62.05 -16.97
C TYR A 455 -65.43 61.71 -18.28
N VAL A 456 -64.77 61.89 -19.42
CA VAL A 456 -65.36 61.56 -20.72
C VAL A 456 -65.06 60.10 -21.04
N ASP A 457 -66.12 59.31 -21.23
CA ASP A 457 -65.98 58.05 -21.96
C ASP A 457 -66.05 58.35 -23.46
N TRP A 458 -64.89 58.34 -24.11
CA TRP A 458 -64.77 58.63 -25.54
C TRP A 458 -65.36 57.55 -26.44
N SER A 459 -65.57 56.33 -25.93
CA SER A 459 -66.17 55.24 -26.70
C SER A 459 -67.66 55.48 -26.94
N ILE A 460 -68.34 56.08 -25.97
CA ILE A 460 -69.78 56.43 -26.08
C ILE A 460 -70.01 57.93 -26.24
N LEU A 461 -68.95 58.74 -26.16
CA LEU A 461 -68.98 60.21 -26.24
C LEU A 461 -69.93 60.82 -25.22
N LYS A 462 -69.86 60.34 -23.96
CA LYS A 462 -70.64 60.84 -22.81
C LYS A 462 -69.75 61.05 -21.60
N CYS A 463 -70.16 61.96 -20.73
CA CYS A 463 -69.56 62.15 -19.43
C CYS A 463 -70.16 61.15 -18.43
N VAL A 464 -69.30 60.29 -17.91
CA VAL A 464 -69.64 59.24 -16.96
C VAL A 464 -68.96 59.51 -15.62
N LYS A 465 -69.53 58.95 -14.56
CA LYS A 465 -69.00 59.09 -13.21
C LYS A 465 -67.94 58.02 -12.97
N ASP A 466 -66.82 58.45 -12.39
CA ASP A 466 -65.74 57.60 -11.90
C ASP A 466 -66.23 56.83 -10.68
N CYS A 467 -66.78 55.66 -10.97
CA CYS A 467 -67.26 54.65 -10.04
C CYS A 467 -67.41 53.31 -10.75
N PRO A 468 -67.39 52.17 -10.02
CA PRO A 468 -67.55 50.85 -10.61
C PRO A 468 -68.78 50.76 -11.51
N ALA A 469 -68.61 50.31 -12.76
CA ALA A 469 -69.71 50.18 -13.71
C ALA A 469 -70.84 49.27 -13.19
N ALA A 470 -70.50 48.30 -12.33
CA ALA A 470 -71.46 47.42 -11.64
C ALA A 470 -72.47 48.17 -10.74
N ASN A 471 -72.16 49.40 -10.31
CA ASN A 471 -73.08 50.22 -9.53
C ASN A 471 -74.25 50.76 -10.37
N GLY A 472 -74.17 50.64 -11.71
CA GLY A 472 -75.20 51.10 -12.64
C GLY A 472 -75.39 52.62 -12.64
N GLY A 473 -76.46 53.07 -13.29
CA GLY A 473 -76.75 54.50 -13.44
C GLY A 473 -75.69 55.22 -14.27
N SER A 474 -75.19 56.34 -13.77
CA SER A 474 -74.18 57.16 -14.46
C SER A 474 -72.74 56.68 -14.26
N CYS A 475 -72.50 55.55 -13.57
CA CYS A 475 -71.16 54.98 -13.37
C CYS A 475 -70.61 54.38 -14.66
N GLY A 476 -69.50 54.92 -15.18
CA GLY A 476 -68.88 54.47 -16.44
C GLY A 476 -67.68 53.56 -16.27
N GLY A 477 -67.32 53.20 -15.04
CA GLY A 477 -66.05 52.54 -14.74
C GLY A 477 -65.10 53.46 -14.00
N LEU A 478 -63.94 52.92 -13.66
CA LEU A 478 -62.90 53.68 -12.98
C LEU A 478 -62.12 54.50 -14.00
N ALA A 479 -61.93 55.78 -13.71
CA ALA A 479 -61.14 56.66 -14.55
C ALA A 479 -59.68 56.18 -14.62
N GLU A 480 -59.19 56.00 -15.84
CA GLU A 480 -57.80 55.63 -16.10
C GLU A 480 -56.86 56.82 -15.85
N SER A 481 -55.58 56.54 -15.61
CA SER A 481 -54.60 57.57 -15.22
C SER A 481 -54.39 58.69 -16.26
N TRP A 482 -54.59 58.39 -17.55
CA TRP A 482 -54.53 59.34 -18.66
C TRP A 482 -55.81 60.17 -18.87
N GLU A 483 -56.89 59.84 -18.18
CA GLU A 483 -58.21 60.50 -18.25
C GLU A 483 -58.70 60.80 -16.84
N PRO A 484 -58.02 61.70 -16.10
CA PRO A 484 -58.34 61.95 -14.72
C PRO A 484 -59.78 62.47 -14.59
N ALA A 485 -60.54 61.86 -13.68
CA ALA A 485 -61.86 62.36 -13.30
C ALA A 485 -61.70 63.63 -12.47
N GLU A 486 -61.90 64.77 -13.12
CA GLU A 486 -61.65 66.09 -12.54
C GLU A 486 -62.94 66.90 -12.29
N PHE A 487 -64.03 66.56 -12.98
CA PHE A 487 -65.25 67.37 -13.00
C PHE A 487 -66.20 66.99 -11.87
N THR A 488 -66.82 67.99 -11.23
CA THR A 488 -67.77 67.78 -10.12
C THR A 488 -69.19 67.41 -10.58
N SER A 489 -69.52 67.62 -11.86
CA SER A 489 -70.82 67.23 -12.46
C SER A 489 -70.68 66.78 -13.93
N SER A 490 -71.65 65.98 -14.40
CA SER A 490 -71.71 65.51 -15.79
C SER A 490 -71.85 66.65 -16.79
N SER A 491 -72.65 67.67 -16.45
CA SER A 491 -72.82 68.87 -17.26
C SER A 491 -71.51 69.67 -17.37
N ALA A 492 -70.76 69.83 -16.28
CA ALA A 492 -69.47 70.54 -16.30
C ALA A 492 -68.44 69.79 -17.17
N CYS A 493 -68.39 68.47 -17.05
CA CYS A 493 -67.58 67.63 -17.92
C CYS A 493 -67.95 67.82 -19.39
N CYS A 494 -69.26 67.77 -19.73
CA CYS A 494 -69.66 67.85 -21.12
C CYS A 494 -69.39 69.24 -21.71
N SER A 495 -69.73 70.31 -21.00
CA SER A 495 -69.45 71.67 -21.46
C SER A 495 -67.95 71.92 -21.66
N ALA A 496 -67.09 71.27 -20.87
CA ALA A 496 -65.64 71.45 -20.95
C ALA A 496 -64.98 70.58 -22.04
N LYS A 497 -65.42 69.34 -22.24
CA LYS A 497 -64.73 68.34 -23.08
C LYS A 497 -65.50 67.92 -24.33
N LEU A 498 -66.81 68.14 -24.37
CA LEU A 498 -67.72 67.77 -25.47
C LEU A 498 -68.60 68.95 -25.89
N SER A 499 -68.05 70.17 -25.89
CA SER A 499 -68.78 71.43 -26.15
C SER A 499 -69.47 71.52 -27.52
N TRP A 500 -69.11 70.63 -28.45
CA TRP A 500 -69.70 70.48 -29.78
C TRP A 500 -70.98 69.64 -29.78
N LYS A 501 -71.38 69.05 -28.63
CA LYS A 501 -72.65 68.38 -28.41
C LYS A 501 -73.55 69.18 -27.46
N PRO A 502 -74.89 69.15 -27.65
CA PRO A 502 -75.82 69.62 -26.63
C PRO A 502 -75.58 68.90 -25.30
N VAL A 503 -75.64 69.64 -24.18
CA VAL A 503 -75.41 69.08 -22.83
C VAL A 503 -76.34 67.89 -22.54
N SER A 504 -77.56 67.90 -23.09
CA SER A 504 -78.53 66.80 -22.98
C SER A 504 -78.05 65.46 -23.58
N ASP A 505 -77.13 65.50 -24.54
CA ASP A 505 -76.76 64.34 -25.34
C ASP A 505 -75.51 63.63 -24.80
N CYS A 506 -74.82 64.28 -23.87
CA CYS A 506 -73.51 63.89 -23.33
C CYS A 506 -73.48 63.83 -21.80
N ALA A 507 -74.34 64.56 -21.07
CA ALA A 507 -74.40 64.49 -19.61
C ALA A 507 -75.33 63.34 -19.17
N LEU A 508 -74.80 62.43 -18.35
CA LEU A 508 -75.55 61.35 -17.69
C LEU A 508 -75.95 61.68 -16.26
#